data_AF-A0A9P2XGK2-F1
#
_entry.id   AF-A0A9P2XGK2-F1
#
_cell.length_a   1.000
_cell.length_b   1.000
_cell.length_c   1.000
_cell.angle_alpha   90.00
_cell.angle_beta   90.00
_cell.angle_gamma   90.00
#
_symmetry.space_group_name_H-M   'P 1'
#
loop_
_entity.id
_entity.type
_entity.pdbx_description
1 polymer ?
#
loop_
_entity_poly.entity_id
_entity_poly.type
_entity_poly.pdbx_seq_one_letter_code
_entity_poly.pdbx_strand_id
1 'polypeptide(L)'
;KTYLTKNGYPSNLFQLIKLQHEQPELLLRLWHVAFDPILKTMEGEYMNFASDDELEALLKSKLVTYTKKGNPSYTKAYNAFDFYRSLRIDGYKKVKSRHLESRFYKRERELISCGISRSHLQNLHKNPNGKVIPFVRLFELKMADQLPPDYVQPVSQYTPKRGLHLVA
;
A
#
# COMPACT_ATOMS: atom_id res chain seq x y z
N LYS A 1 -14.80 1.75 21.47
CA LYS A 1 -15.66 1.35 20.33
C LYS A 1 -15.01 0.15 19.65
N THR A 2 -15.78 -0.90 19.33
CA THR A 2 -15.31 -2.09 18.62
C THR A 2 -15.11 -1.80 17.12
N TYR A 3 -14.41 -2.67 16.39
CA TYR A 3 -14.21 -2.54 14.94
C TYR A 3 -15.53 -2.33 14.19
N LEU A 4 -16.56 -3.13 14.49
CA LEU A 4 -17.87 -3.03 13.86
C LEU A 4 -18.56 -1.68 14.15
N THR A 5 -18.68 -1.30 15.43
CA THR A 5 -19.36 -0.05 15.83
C THR A 5 -18.63 1.21 15.37
N LYS A 6 -17.31 1.14 15.17
CA LYS A 6 -16.51 2.24 14.60
C LYS A 6 -16.83 2.47 13.12
N ASN A 7 -17.19 1.41 12.40
CA ASN A 7 -17.50 1.44 10.96
C ASN A 7 -19.02 1.45 10.68
N GLY A 8 -19.85 1.75 11.68
CA GLY A 8 -21.31 1.84 11.53
C GLY A 8 -22.06 0.52 11.52
N TYR A 9 -21.38 -0.61 11.83
CA TYR A 9 -21.99 -1.93 11.86
C TYR A 9 -22.47 -2.32 13.26
N PRO A 10 -23.57 -3.10 13.36
CA PRO A 10 -24.06 -3.59 14.64
C PRO A 10 -23.05 -4.56 15.27
N SER A 11 -22.83 -4.43 16.58
CA SER A 11 -22.04 -5.41 17.34
C SER A 11 -22.86 -6.58 17.86
N ASN A 12 -24.20 -6.49 17.80
CA ASN A 12 -25.09 -7.59 18.18
C ASN A 12 -25.14 -8.62 17.03
N LEU A 13 -24.93 -9.89 17.37
CA LEU A 13 -24.86 -10.98 16.40
C LEU A 13 -26.15 -11.14 15.58
N PHE A 14 -27.33 -11.07 16.21
CA PHE A 14 -28.59 -11.24 15.51
C PHE A 14 -28.88 -10.09 14.54
N GLN A 15 -28.51 -8.86 14.93
CA GLN A 15 -28.60 -7.70 14.04
C GLN A 15 -27.61 -7.82 12.87
N LEU A 16 -26.41 -8.36 13.10
CA LEU A 16 -25.43 -8.60 12.06
C LEU A 16 -25.90 -9.68 11.07
N ILE A 17 -26.48 -10.77 11.58
CA ILE A 17 -27.10 -11.83 10.75
C ILE A 17 -28.25 -11.25 9.92
N LYS A 18 -29.11 -10.40 10.50
CA LYS A 18 -30.16 -9.72 9.76
C LYS A 18 -29.59 -8.84 8.65
N LEU A 19 -28.54 -8.06 8.96
CA LEU A 19 -27.86 -7.21 8.01
C LEU A 19 -27.22 -8.01 6.85
N GLN A 20 -26.64 -9.18 7.12
CA GLN A 20 -26.12 -10.07 6.08
C GLN A 20 -27.22 -10.54 5.12
N HIS A 21 -28.40 -10.89 5.63
CA HIS A 21 -29.50 -11.31 4.77
C HIS A 21 -30.01 -10.17 3.88
N GLU A 22 -29.99 -8.93 4.39
CA GLU A 22 -30.35 -7.73 3.62
C GLU A 22 -29.23 -7.31 2.65
N GLN A 23 -27.97 -7.58 3.00
CA GLN A 23 -26.77 -7.24 2.25
C GLN A 23 -25.85 -8.46 2.17
N PRO A 24 -26.04 -9.34 1.16
CA PRO A 24 -25.26 -10.58 1.05
C PRO A 24 -23.73 -10.33 0.94
N GLU A 25 -23.35 -9.17 0.40
CA GLU A 25 -21.96 -8.70 0.27
C GLU A 25 -21.34 -8.13 1.56
N LEU A 26 -22.04 -8.18 2.70
CA LEU A 26 -21.59 -7.53 3.94
C LEU A 26 -20.19 -8.00 4.38
N LEU A 27 -19.89 -9.30 4.26
CA LEU A 27 -18.57 -9.82 4.61
C LEU A 27 -17.46 -9.30 3.69
N LEU A 28 -17.73 -9.22 2.38
CA LEU A 28 -16.79 -8.65 1.41
C LEU A 28 -16.53 -7.16 1.71
N ARG A 29 -17.58 -6.40 2.03
CA ARG A 29 -17.48 -5.00 2.46
C ARG A 29 -16.65 -4.85 3.73
N LEU A 30 -16.89 -5.70 4.74
CA LEU A 30 -16.11 -5.69 5.99
C LEU A 30 -14.64 -6.01 5.76
N TRP A 31 -14.34 -6.88 4.80
CA TRP A 31 -12.98 -7.18 4.37
C TRP A 31 -12.32 -5.96 3.73
N HIS A 32 -12.96 -5.30 2.77
CA HIS A 32 -12.43 -4.07 2.16
C HIS A 32 -12.17 -2.97 3.19
N VAL A 33 -13.09 -2.76 4.13
CA VAL A 33 -12.91 -1.78 5.22
C VAL A 33 -11.69 -2.10 6.09
N ALA A 34 -11.35 -3.38 6.28
CA ALA A 34 -10.17 -3.79 7.03
C ALA A 34 -8.88 -3.72 6.20
N PHE A 35 -8.93 -4.19 4.95
CA PHE A 35 -7.75 -4.50 4.15
C PHE A 35 -7.39 -3.42 3.14
N ASP A 36 -8.31 -2.60 2.64
CA ASP A 36 -8.00 -1.52 1.69
C ASP A 36 -6.94 -0.55 2.23
N PRO A 37 -6.97 -0.12 3.52
CA PRO A 37 -5.90 0.72 4.06
C PRO A 37 -4.53 0.03 4.03
N ILE A 38 -4.49 -1.29 4.23
CA ILE A 38 -3.27 -2.09 4.21
C ILE A 38 -2.79 -2.22 2.76
N LEU A 39 -3.65 -2.67 1.85
CA LEU A 39 -3.33 -2.83 0.44
C LEU A 39 -2.87 -1.51 -0.20
N LYS A 40 -3.54 -0.40 0.10
CA LYS A 40 -3.14 0.93 -0.37
C LYS A 40 -1.76 1.36 0.11
N THR A 41 -1.32 0.92 1.30
CA THR A 41 0.07 1.17 1.74
C THR A 41 1.08 0.34 0.96
N MET A 42 0.67 -0.82 0.45
CA MET A 42 1.51 -1.74 -0.32
C MET A 42 1.50 -1.40 -1.82
N GLU A 43 0.48 -0.72 -2.34
CA GLU A 43 0.45 -0.23 -3.74
C GLU A 43 1.59 0.72 -4.08
N GLY A 44 2.22 1.35 -3.08
CA GLY A 44 3.44 2.14 -3.25
C GLY A 44 4.75 1.34 -3.16
N GLU A 45 4.72 0.00 -3.06
CA GLU A 45 5.92 -0.85 -3.01
C GLU A 45 6.39 -1.32 -4.39
N TYR A 46 5.71 -0.93 -5.47
CA TYR A 46 6.01 -1.37 -6.83
C TYR A 46 7.04 -0.52 -7.56
N MET A 47 8.18 -0.20 -6.94
CA MET A 47 9.28 0.40 -7.71
C MET A 47 10.53 -0.46 -7.54
N ASN A 48 10.53 -1.60 -8.23
CA ASN A 48 11.78 -2.22 -8.65
C ASN A 48 12.35 -1.34 -9.76
N PHE A 49 13.02 -0.24 -9.41
CA PHE A 49 13.84 0.49 -10.37
C PHE A 49 14.89 -0.49 -10.90
N ALA A 50 14.87 -0.75 -12.20
CA ALA A 50 15.86 -1.65 -12.81
C ALA A 50 17.25 -0.99 -12.82
N SER A 51 17.30 0.35 -12.80
CA SER A 51 18.53 1.13 -12.72
C SER A 51 18.37 2.47 -11.98
N ASP A 52 19.51 3.05 -11.62
CA ASP A 52 19.60 4.41 -11.07
C ASP A 52 19.10 5.48 -12.06
N ASP A 53 19.24 5.25 -13.37
CA ASP A 53 18.79 6.16 -14.42
C ASP A 53 17.26 6.24 -14.48
N GLU A 54 16.57 5.10 -14.32
CA GLU A 54 15.10 5.06 -14.25
C GLU A 54 14.57 5.80 -13.03
N LEU A 55 15.23 5.64 -11.88
CA LEU A 55 14.90 6.39 -10.67
C LEU A 55 15.11 7.89 -10.88
N GLU A 56 16.25 8.29 -11.46
CA GLU A 56 16.53 9.70 -11.73
C GLU A 56 15.48 10.31 -12.67
N ALA A 57 15.12 9.61 -13.75
CA ALA A 57 14.10 10.03 -14.70
C ALA A 57 12.73 10.18 -14.02
N LEU A 58 12.33 9.23 -13.17
CA LEU A 58 11.10 9.34 -12.38
C LEU A 58 11.13 10.58 -11.48
N LEU A 59 12.19 10.77 -10.71
CA LEU A 59 12.31 11.89 -9.79
C LEU A 59 12.28 13.22 -10.55
N LYS A 60 12.92 13.32 -11.72
CA LYS A 60 12.83 14.48 -12.60
C LYS A 60 11.40 14.75 -13.05
N SER A 61 10.65 13.72 -13.42
CA SER A 61 9.25 13.87 -13.86
C SER A 61 8.32 14.35 -12.74
N LYS A 62 8.51 13.85 -11.51
CA LYS A 62 7.61 14.12 -10.37
C LYS A 62 7.99 15.35 -9.55
N LEU A 63 9.28 15.69 -9.50
CA LEU A 63 9.81 16.77 -8.67
C LEU A 63 10.31 17.98 -9.46
N VAL A 64 10.00 18.06 -10.76
CA VAL A 64 10.28 19.26 -11.55
C VAL A 64 9.63 20.48 -10.91
N THR A 65 10.40 21.56 -10.81
CA THR A 65 9.89 22.88 -10.43
C THR A 65 10.14 23.84 -11.57
N TYR A 66 9.39 24.94 -11.64
CA TYR A 66 9.57 25.95 -12.68
C TYR A 66 10.14 27.21 -12.08
N THR A 67 11.17 27.75 -12.71
CA THR A 67 11.75 29.05 -12.33
C THR A 67 10.76 30.17 -12.63
N LYS A 68 10.99 31.38 -12.08
CA LYS A 68 10.18 32.57 -12.38
C LYS A 68 10.11 32.91 -13.87
N LYS A 69 11.07 32.42 -14.67
CA LYS A 69 11.14 32.59 -16.14
C LYS A 69 10.45 31.46 -16.91
N GLY A 70 9.81 30.51 -16.23
CA GLY A 70 9.13 29.37 -16.86
C GLY A 70 10.04 28.19 -17.22
N ASN A 71 11.36 28.28 -17.01
CA ASN A 71 12.28 27.19 -17.32
C ASN A 71 12.16 26.06 -16.27
N PRO A 72 12.18 24.78 -16.68
CA PRO A 72 12.18 23.65 -15.75
C PRO A 72 13.49 23.61 -14.96
N SER A 73 13.36 23.26 -13.68
CA SER A 73 14.45 23.06 -12.73
C SER A 73 14.33 21.68 -12.11
N TYR A 74 15.41 20.91 -12.21
CA TYR A 74 15.51 19.56 -11.68
C TYR A 74 16.31 19.48 -10.38
N THR A 75 16.71 20.62 -9.82
CA THR A 75 17.51 20.68 -8.58
C THR A 75 16.84 19.92 -7.44
N LYS A 76 15.51 19.96 -7.33
CA LYS A 76 14.77 19.20 -6.31
C LYS A 76 14.89 17.69 -6.54
N ALA A 77 14.77 17.24 -7.79
CA ALA A 77 14.94 15.84 -8.16
C ALA A 77 16.34 15.32 -7.85
N TYR A 78 17.39 16.06 -8.25
CA TYR A 78 18.79 15.68 -7.96
C TYR A 78 19.07 15.58 -6.46
N ASN A 79 18.60 16.55 -5.67
CA ASN A 79 18.74 16.49 -4.22
C ASN A 79 18.03 15.28 -3.58
N ALA A 80 16.88 14.86 -4.13
CA ALA A 80 16.17 13.67 -3.66
C ALA A 80 16.91 12.40 -4.05
N PHE A 81 17.48 12.36 -5.26
CA PHE A 81 18.29 11.25 -5.76
C PHE A 81 19.57 11.05 -4.94
N ASP A 82 20.30 12.13 -4.63
CA ASP A 82 21.50 12.06 -3.78
C ASP A 82 21.18 11.58 -2.35
N PHE A 83 20.02 11.99 -1.83
CA PHE A 83 19.53 11.52 -0.54
C PHE A 83 19.20 10.02 -0.58
N TYR A 84 18.55 9.55 -1.65
CA TYR A 84 18.31 8.12 -1.87
C TYR A 84 19.62 7.32 -1.95
N ARG A 85 20.61 7.80 -2.70
CA ARG A 85 21.94 7.17 -2.78
C ARG A 85 22.63 7.11 -1.41
N SER A 86 22.51 8.18 -0.62
CA SER A 86 23.02 8.21 0.75
C SER A 86 22.33 7.17 1.64
N LEU A 87 20.99 7.02 1.53
CA LEU A 87 20.25 5.97 2.24
C LEU A 87 20.68 4.56 1.83
N ARG A 88 21.03 4.36 0.55
CA ARG A 88 21.54 3.10 0.02
C ARG A 88 22.95 2.77 0.53
N ILE A 89 23.84 3.76 0.58
CA ILE A 89 25.27 3.57 0.91
C ILE A 89 25.52 3.55 2.41
N ASP A 90 24.94 4.49 3.17
CA ASP A 90 25.24 4.68 4.59
C ASP A 90 24.16 4.09 5.51
N GLY A 91 22.93 3.95 5.00
CA GLY A 91 21.80 3.42 5.74
C GLY A 91 21.01 4.47 6.52
N TYR A 92 19.72 4.18 6.68
CA TYR A 92 18.71 5.12 7.18
C TYR A 92 19.06 5.75 8.52
N LYS A 93 19.56 4.96 9.49
CA LYS A 93 19.90 5.47 10.83
C LYS A 93 21.08 6.46 10.79
N LYS A 94 22.15 6.17 10.04
CA LYS A 94 23.32 7.05 9.92
C LYS A 94 22.99 8.32 9.15
N VAL A 95 22.21 8.21 8.08
CA VAL A 95 21.74 9.37 7.31
C VAL A 95 20.82 10.25 8.17
N LYS A 96 19.95 9.65 8.99
CA LYS A 96 19.10 10.41 9.91
C LYS A 96 19.90 11.16 10.96
N SER A 97 20.96 10.59 11.52
CA SER A 97 21.75 11.24 12.57
C SER A 97 22.61 12.41 12.07
N ARG A 98 23.04 12.40 10.81
CA ARG A 98 23.88 13.45 10.21
C ARG A 98 23.10 14.63 9.62
N HIS A 99 21.79 14.48 9.41
CA HIS A 99 20.94 15.52 8.85
C HIS A 99 20.10 16.19 9.94
N LEU A 100 19.82 17.49 9.75
CA LEU A 100 18.77 18.16 10.50
C LEU A 100 17.43 17.44 10.29
N GLU A 101 16.68 17.24 11.37
CA GLU A 101 15.46 16.43 11.36
C GLU A 101 14.42 16.93 10.34
N SER A 102 14.24 18.25 10.25
CA SER A 102 13.34 18.89 9.28
C SER A 102 13.77 18.61 7.83
N ARG A 103 15.08 18.63 7.55
CA ARG A 103 15.63 18.36 6.21
C ARG A 103 15.48 16.88 5.87
N PHE A 104 15.75 15.98 6.82
CA PHE A 104 15.60 14.54 6.63
C PHE A 104 14.16 14.17 6.26
N TYR A 105 13.17 14.57 7.07
CA TYR A 105 11.77 14.24 6.79
C TYR A 105 11.19 14.99 5.58
N LYS A 106 11.74 16.15 5.21
CA LYS A 106 11.38 16.81 3.95
C LYS A 106 11.81 15.96 2.75
N ARG A 107 13.05 15.49 2.73
CA ARG A 107 13.57 14.61 1.66
C ARG A 107 12.87 13.26 1.64
N GLU A 108 12.62 12.66 2.82
CA GLU A 108 11.85 11.42 2.94
C GLU A 108 10.45 11.57 2.31
N ARG A 109 9.72 12.64 2.63
CA ARG A 109 8.41 12.91 2.05
C ARG A 109 8.45 13.15 0.54
N GLU A 110 9.50 13.78 0.02
CA GLU A 110 9.68 13.96 -1.43
C GLU A 110 9.82 12.60 -2.14
N LEU A 111 10.61 11.68 -1.60
CA LEU A 111 10.73 10.31 -2.13
C LEU A 111 9.42 9.51 -2.00
N ILE A 112 8.73 9.62 -0.86
CA ILE A 112 7.41 8.99 -0.65
C ILE A 112 6.39 9.53 -1.67
N SER A 113 6.38 10.84 -1.93
CA SER A 113 5.48 11.44 -2.92
C SER A 113 5.75 10.96 -4.36
N CYS A 114 6.95 10.43 -4.62
CA CYS A 114 7.31 9.81 -5.89
C CYS A 114 6.91 8.33 -5.98
N GLY A 115 6.26 7.77 -4.94
CA GLY A 115 5.83 6.38 -4.91
C GLY A 115 6.86 5.41 -4.34
N ILE A 116 7.85 5.90 -3.58
CA ILE A 116 8.82 5.03 -2.89
C ILE A 116 8.37 4.82 -1.44
N SER A 117 8.10 3.58 -1.05
CA SER A 117 7.59 3.30 0.30
C SER A 117 8.60 3.63 1.40
N ARG A 118 8.09 4.00 2.57
CA ARG A 118 8.93 4.28 3.75
C ARG A 118 9.70 3.06 4.23
N SER A 119 9.03 1.89 4.22
CA SER A 119 9.63 0.60 4.58
C SER A 119 10.83 0.29 3.68
N HIS A 120 10.71 0.57 2.38
CA HIS A 120 11.79 0.42 1.42
C HIS A 120 12.98 1.34 1.76
N LEU A 121 12.75 2.64 1.95
CA LEU A 121 13.80 3.59 2.33
C LEU A 121 14.54 3.21 3.61
N GLN A 122 13.83 2.63 4.60
CA GLN A 122 14.43 2.19 5.86
C GLN A 122 15.32 0.95 5.72
N ASN A 123 15.01 0.07 4.76
CA ASN A 123 15.73 -1.18 4.54
C ASN A 123 16.69 -1.14 3.34
N LEU A 124 16.76 -0.02 2.61
CA LEU A 124 17.51 0.14 1.37
C LEU A 124 18.99 -0.29 1.47
N HIS A 125 19.67 0.07 2.56
CA HIS A 125 21.07 -0.33 2.79
C HIS A 125 21.26 -1.82 3.06
N LYS A 126 20.25 -2.53 3.56
CA LYS A 126 20.37 -3.99 3.80
C LYS A 126 20.35 -4.77 2.49
N ASN A 127 19.78 -4.19 1.44
CA ASN A 127 19.72 -4.81 0.12
C ASN A 127 19.90 -3.75 -0.97
N PRO A 128 21.14 -3.25 -1.17
CA PRO A 128 21.40 -2.07 -2.01
C PRO A 128 21.14 -2.31 -3.51
N ASN A 129 21.30 -3.55 -3.96
CA ASN A 129 20.92 -4.02 -5.31
C ASN A 129 19.64 -4.87 -5.28
N GLY A 130 18.94 -4.81 -4.16
CA GLY A 130 17.84 -5.69 -3.85
C GLY A 130 16.66 -5.45 -4.73
N LYS A 131 16.46 -6.33 -5.71
CA LYS A 131 15.17 -6.55 -6.33
C LYS A 131 14.20 -6.90 -5.21
N VAL A 132 13.46 -5.91 -4.71
CA VAL A 132 12.44 -6.13 -3.69
C VAL A 132 11.36 -6.94 -4.38
N ILE A 133 11.26 -8.22 -4.04
CA ILE A 133 10.16 -9.05 -4.51
C ILE A 133 8.91 -8.49 -3.84
N PRO A 134 7.99 -7.83 -4.58
CA PRO A 134 6.81 -7.25 -3.96
C PRO A 134 5.93 -8.42 -3.53
N PHE A 135 5.70 -8.56 -2.23
CA PHE A 135 4.81 -9.61 -1.68
C PHE A 135 3.41 -9.57 -2.34
N VAL A 136 2.99 -8.40 -2.82
CA VAL A 136 1.70 -8.17 -3.46
C VAL A 136 1.59 -8.77 -4.88
N ARG A 137 2.70 -9.01 -5.61
CA ARG A 137 2.62 -9.75 -6.89
C ARG A 137 2.13 -11.19 -6.70
N LEU A 138 2.21 -11.72 -5.48
CA LEU A 138 1.67 -13.04 -5.13
C LEU A 138 0.15 -13.01 -4.86
N PHE A 139 -0.46 -11.82 -4.78
CA PHE A 139 -1.80 -11.60 -4.24
C PHE A 139 -2.63 -10.67 -5.16
N GLU A 140 -2.74 -10.97 -6.46
CA GLU A 140 -3.96 -10.63 -7.20
C GLU A 140 -5.08 -11.55 -6.69
N LEU A 141 -5.53 -11.32 -5.46
CA LEU A 141 -6.53 -12.16 -4.83
C LEU A 141 -7.91 -11.74 -5.37
N LYS A 142 -8.38 -12.46 -6.39
CA LYS A 142 -9.72 -12.32 -6.94
C LYS A 142 -10.75 -12.89 -5.96
N MET A 143 -11.13 -12.14 -4.93
CA MET A 143 -12.07 -12.57 -3.88
C MET A 143 -13.44 -13.03 -4.44
N ALA A 144 -13.89 -12.45 -5.55
CA ALA A 144 -15.13 -12.84 -6.22
C ALA A 144 -14.99 -14.15 -7.03
N ASP A 145 -13.79 -14.42 -7.56
CA ASP A 145 -13.51 -15.60 -8.38
C ASP A 145 -12.71 -16.66 -7.58
N GLN A 146 -13.04 -16.86 -6.30
CA GLN A 146 -12.38 -17.88 -5.46
C GLN A 146 -12.89 -19.30 -5.72
N LEU A 147 -14.02 -19.42 -6.42
CA LEU A 147 -14.68 -20.68 -6.69
C LEU A 147 -14.37 -21.13 -8.12
N PRO A 148 -14.12 -22.43 -8.35
CA PRO A 148 -14.12 -23.00 -9.69
C PRO A 148 -15.44 -22.70 -10.42
N PRO A 149 -15.45 -22.58 -11.76
CA PRO A 149 -16.67 -22.33 -12.54
C PRO A 149 -17.77 -23.39 -12.34
N ASP A 150 -17.39 -24.60 -11.94
CA ASP A 150 -18.26 -25.75 -11.68
C ASP A 150 -18.66 -25.89 -10.20
N TYR A 151 -18.36 -24.91 -9.36
CA TYR A 151 -18.71 -24.97 -7.95
C TYR A 151 -20.23 -24.88 -7.74
N VAL A 152 -20.77 -25.85 -6.99
CA VAL A 152 -22.15 -25.85 -6.51
C VAL A 152 -22.12 -25.81 -4.99
N GLN A 153 -22.74 -24.79 -4.39
CA GLN A 153 -22.80 -24.65 -2.94
C GLN A 153 -23.57 -25.83 -2.32
N PRO A 154 -22.98 -26.56 -1.36
CA PRO A 154 -23.64 -27.70 -0.73
C PRO A 154 -24.83 -27.22 0.13
N VAL A 155 -25.99 -27.82 -0.11
CA VAL A 155 -27.21 -27.58 0.68
C VAL A 155 -27.21 -28.55 1.86
N SER A 156 -26.91 -28.04 3.05
CA SER A 156 -26.98 -28.83 4.27
C SER A 156 -28.44 -29.17 4.62
N GLN A 157 -28.67 -30.44 4.95
CA GLN A 157 -29.98 -30.92 5.43
C GLN A 157 -30.28 -30.46 6.87
N TYR A 158 -29.27 -29.99 7.60
CA TYR A 158 -29.33 -29.66 9.03
C TYR A 158 -29.22 -28.16 9.31
N THR A 159 -28.90 -27.34 8.30
CA THR A 159 -28.70 -25.90 8.49
C THR A 159 -30.01 -25.16 8.17
N PRO A 160 -30.61 -24.43 9.12
CA PRO A 160 -31.70 -23.52 8.77
C PRO A 160 -31.16 -22.49 7.76
N LYS A 161 -31.97 -22.05 6.80
CA LYS A 161 -31.63 -21.05 5.75
C LYS A 161 -31.12 -19.68 6.27
N ARG A 162 -30.87 -19.55 7.58
CA ARG A 162 -30.51 -18.32 8.30
C ARG A 162 -29.10 -18.46 8.87
N GLY A 163 -28.08 -18.17 8.06
CA GLY A 163 -26.67 -18.25 8.46
C GLY A 163 -25.78 -17.30 7.66
N LEU A 164 -24.70 -16.82 8.28
CA LEU A 164 -23.68 -16.00 7.63
C LEU A 164 -22.88 -16.87 6.66
N HIS A 165 -22.87 -16.51 5.38
CA HIS A 165 -22.07 -17.16 4.35
C HIS A 165 -21.49 -16.08 3.43
N LEU A 166 -20.32 -16.35 2.86
CA LEU A 166 -19.76 -15.54 1.79
C LEU A 166 -20.60 -15.80 0.54
N VAL A 167 -21.16 -14.74 -0.03
CA VAL A 167 -21.65 -14.76 -1.40
C VAL A 167 -20.45 -14.38 -2.27
N ALA A 168 -20.17 -15.23 -3.25
CA ALA A 168 -19.15 -14.99 -4.27
C ALA A 168 -19.78 -14.25 -5.46
#